data_AF-N9RB80-F1
#
_entry.id   AF-N9RB80-F1
#
_cell.length_a   1.000
_cell.length_b   1.000
_cell.length_c   1.000
_cell.angle_alpha   90.00
_cell.angle_beta   90.00
_cell.angle_gamma   90.00
#
_symmetry.space_group_name_H-M   'P 1'
#
loop_
_entity.id
_entity.type
_entity.pdbx_description
1 polymer ?
#
loop_
_entity_poly.entity_id
_entity_poly.type
_entity_poly.pdbx_seq_one_letter_code
_entity_poly.pdbx_strand_id
1 'polypeptide(L)'
;MRQSLRQPIKELELAAKLLDAAADALILKDYQLTNSLIIAANFSEITEYANSVVGKLSLDIHRQTKLPKRIPISMRDPTRMPSQVEQNAIFLRDGWRCRFCGIKVISKRARTIFSNVLKIERHWTSIKLQRNSALYALASSLDHIEPHGRGGKNEQSNFVTACYCCQFGRGDFTLAEIEVLNPLDRMPIIDDWDGLTRVLQWSPNIVLSM
;
A
#
# COMPACT_ATOMS: atom_id res chain seq x y z
N MET A 1 3.89 23.50 -3.06
CA MET A 1 3.28 22.23 -2.62
C MET A 1 3.60 21.13 -3.63
N ARG A 2 3.75 19.89 -3.17
CA ARG A 2 4.13 18.70 -3.95
C ARG A 2 3.00 17.69 -4.02
N GLN A 3 3.06 16.73 -4.95
CA GLN A 3 2.01 15.70 -5.10
C GLN A 3 2.14 14.56 -4.09
N SER A 4 3.36 14.25 -3.64
CA SER A 4 3.69 13.17 -2.72
C SER A 4 4.91 13.50 -1.85
N LEU A 5 5.14 12.72 -0.78
CA LEU A 5 6.34 12.81 0.06
C LEU A 5 7.65 12.57 -0.72
N ARG A 6 7.60 11.67 -1.71
CA ARG A 6 8.73 11.33 -2.58
C ARG A 6 8.20 10.90 -3.94
N GLN A 7 8.92 11.26 -5.00
CA GLN A 7 8.60 10.78 -6.34
C GLN A 7 8.88 9.27 -6.44
N PRO A 8 7.94 8.46 -6.95
CA PRO A 8 8.16 7.03 -7.16
C PRO A 8 9.39 6.75 -8.01
N ILE A 9 10.12 5.68 -7.65
CA ILE A 9 11.18 5.12 -8.49
C ILE A 9 10.59 4.14 -9.52
N LYS A 10 11.29 3.90 -10.63
CA LYS A 10 10.82 3.06 -11.74
C LYS A 10 10.60 1.60 -11.32
N GLU A 11 11.36 1.12 -10.34
CA GLU A 11 11.31 -0.24 -9.82
C GLU A 11 9.94 -0.58 -9.22
N LEU A 12 9.21 0.42 -8.69
CA LEU A 12 7.85 0.21 -8.18
C LEU A 12 6.87 -0.19 -9.30
N GLU A 13 7.00 0.40 -10.49
CA GLU A 13 6.19 0.05 -11.66
C GLU A 13 6.64 -1.27 -12.28
N LEU A 14 7.95 -1.53 -12.35
CA LEU A 14 8.48 -2.83 -12.81
C LEU A 14 8.01 -3.97 -11.90
N ALA A 15 8.07 -3.78 -10.59
CA ALA A 15 7.57 -4.74 -9.62
C ALA A 15 6.06 -4.97 -9.75
N ALA A 16 5.27 -3.92 -9.96
CA ALA A 16 3.83 -4.07 -10.19
C ALA A 16 3.55 -4.95 -11.42
N LYS A 17 4.27 -4.76 -12.53
CA LYS A 17 4.15 -5.60 -13.75
C LYS A 17 4.54 -7.05 -13.51
N LEU A 18 5.60 -7.30 -12.72
CA LEU A 18 6.02 -8.66 -12.37
C LEU A 18 4.97 -9.37 -11.49
N LEU A 19 4.40 -8.66 -10.52
CA LEU A 19 3.33 -9.20 -9.68
C LEU A 19 2.03 -9.42 -10.46
N ASP A 20 1.77 -8.61 -11.49
CA ASP A 20 0.66 -8.79 -12.42
C ASP A 20 0.80 -10.08 -13.22
N ALA A 21 1.95 -10.28 -13.85
CA ALA A 21 2.26 -11.54 -14.54
C ALA A 21 2.23 -12.75 -13.58
N ALA A 22 2.65 -12.56 -12.32
CA ALA A 22 2.57 -13.60 -11.31
C ALA A 22 1.12 -13.96 -10.94
N ALA A 23 0.21 -12.99 -10.95
CA ALA A 23 -1.22 -13.24 -10.72
C ALA A 23 -1.79 -14.10 -11.85
N ASP A 24 -1.43 -13.83 -13.10
CA ASP A 24 -1.91 -14.61 -14.25
C ASP A 24 -1.35 -16.03 -14.23
N ALA A 25 -0.03 -16.18 -13.98
CA ALA A 25 0.60 -17.47 -13.81
C ALA A 25 -0.06 -18.30 -12.69
N LEU A 26 -0.42 -17.66 -11.57
CA LEU A 26 -1.08 -18.33 -10.45
C LEU A 26 -2.47 -18.83 -10.81
N ILE A 27 -3.24 -18.05 -11.57
CA ILE A 27 -4.57 -18.45 -12.07
C ILE A 27 -4.45 -19.66 -13.00
N LEU A 28 -3.41 -19.68 -13.85
CA LEU A 28 -3.09 -20.80 -14.73
C LEU A 28 -2.44 -21.99 -14.01
N LYS A 29 -2.25 -21.91 -12.68
CA LYS A 29 -1.60 -22.90 -11.82
C LYS A 29 -0.13 -23.18 -12.20
N ASP A 30 0.52 -22.24 -12.88
CA ASP A 30 1.96 -22.28 -13.10
C ASP A 30 2.70 -21.72 -11.88
N TYR A 31 2.85 -22.59 -10.87
CA TYR A 31 3.47 -22.21 -9.59
C TYR A 31 4.96 -21.89 -9.73
N GLN A 32 5.66 -22.49 -10.69
CA GLN A 32 7.08 -22.25 -10.90
C GLN A 32 7.31 -20.84 -11.46
N LEU A 33 6.53 -20.45 -12.48
CA LEU A 33 6.57 -19.10 -13.03
C LEU A 33 6.09 -18.07 -12.00
N THR A 34 4.99 -18.37 -11.28
CA THR A 34 4.49 -17.52 -10.19
C THR A 34 5.59 -17.21 -9.17
N ASN A 35 6.28 -18.25 -8.67
CA ASN A 35 7.35 -18.08 -7.69
C ASN A 35 8.51 -17.25 -8.25
N SER A 36 8.94 -17.54 -9.47
CA SER A 36 10.06 -16.85 -10.13
C SER A 36 9.76 -15.36 -10.33
N LEU A 37 8.55 -15.01 -10.73
CA LEU A 37 8.12 -13.63 -10.95
C LEU A 37 8.00 -12.83 -9.65
N ILE A 38 7.46 -13.43 -8.58
CA ILE A 38 7.39 -12.75 -7.29
C ILE A 38 8.81 -12.52 -6.76
N ILE A 39 9.72 -13.50 -6.87
CA ILE A 39 11.14 -13.33 -6.48
C ILE A 39 11.78 -12.18 -7.28
N ALA A 40 11.56 -12.13 -8.61
CA ALA A 40 12.09 -11.08 -9.46
C ALA A 40 11.54 -9.67 -9.11
N ALA A 41 10.35 -9.59 -8.52
CA ALA A 41 9.77 -8.32 -8.06
C ALA A 41 10.46 -7.76 -6.79
N ASN A 42 11.38 -8.50 -6.15
CA ASN A 42 12.02 -8.10 -4.90
C ASN A 42 13.24 -7.18 -5.12
N PHE A 43 13.01 -5.95 -5.58
CA PHE A 43 14.08 -4.96 -5.78
C PHE A 43 14.60 -4.38 -4.46
N SER A 44 15.93 -4.28 -4.30
CA SER A 44 16.57 -3.61 -3.15
C SER A 44 16.28 -2.12 -3.09
N GLU A 45 16.15 -1.47 -4.24
CA GLU A 45 15.89 -0.05 -4.43
C GLU A 45 14.52 0.32 -3.85
N ILE A 46 13.55 -0.59 -3.90
CA ILE A 46 12.24 -0.41 -3.27
C ILE A 46 12.38 -0.40 -1.74
N THR A 47 13.27 -1.22 -1.18
CA THR A 47 13.56 -1.21 0.26
C THR A 47 14.19 0.10 0.69
N GLU A 48 15.18 0.60 -0.06
CA GLU A 48 15.80 1.91 0.19
C GLU A 48 14.80 3.05 0.07
N TYR A 49 13.98 3.04 -0.97
CA TYR A 49 12.89 3.97 -1.17
C TYR A 49 11.93 3.97 0.03
N ALA A 50 11.43 2.80 0.42
CA ALA A 50 10.50 2.66 1.54
C ALA A 50 11.12 3.15 2.85
N ASN A 51 12.37 2.80 3.13
CA ASN A 51 13.10 3.25 4.32
C ASN A 51 13.30 4.77 4.33
N SER A 52 13.52 5.40 3.17
CA SER A 52 13.67 6.86 3.09
C SER A 52 12.37 7.62 3.38
N VAL A 53 11.21 6.98 3.15
CA VAL A 53 9.88 7.59 3.33
C VAL A 53 9.29 7.28 4.70
N VAL A 54 9.40 6.02 5.15
CA VAL A 54 8.78 5.52 6.40
C VAL A 54 9.74 5.58 7.58
N GLY A 55 11.04 5.67 7.32
CA GLY A 55 12.07 5.71 8.35
C GLY A 55 12.18 7.07 9.04
N LYS A 56 13.42 7.51 9.28
CA LYS A 56 13.69 8.74 10.02
C LYS A 56 13.14 9.96 9.27
N LEU A 57 12.51 10.87 10.02
CA LEU A 57 12.06 12.16 9.48
C LEU A 57 13.23 12.96 8.90
N SER A 58 13.00 13.60 7.76
CA SER A 58 13.94 14.50 7.10
C SER A 58 13.23 15.74 6.55
N LEU A 59 13.94 16.85 6.41
CA LEU A 59 13.38 18.06 5.80
C LEU A 59 13.07 17.87 4.31
N ASP A 60 13.84 17.04 3.62
CA ASP A 60 13.64 16.78 2.19
C ASP A 60 12.38 15.98 1.92
N ILE A 61 12.12 14.93 2.72
CA ILE A 61 10.98 14.03 2.52
C ILE A 61 9.76 14.44 3.34
N HIS A 62 9.93 14.95 4.56
CA HIS A 62 8.80 15.23 5.46
C HIS A 62 8.58 16.72 5.69
N ARG A 63 9.49 17.61 5.29
CA ARG A 63 9.46 19.05 5.66
C ARG A 63 9.45 19.30 7.18
N GLN A 64 9.69 18.24 7.96
CA GLN A 64 9.53 18.18 9.39
C GLN A 64 10.64 17.30 9.97
N THR A 65 11.09 17.63 11.18
CA THR A 65 12.08 16.83 11.94
C THR A 65 11.49 16.27 13.23
N LYS A 66 10.26 16.64 13.57
CA LYS A 66 9.55 16.21 14.78
C LYS A 66 8.16 15.72 14.40
N LEU A 67 7.69 14.70 15.11
CA LEU A 67 6.33 14.18 14.94
C LEU A 67 5.29 15.19 15.46
N PRO A 68 4.10 15.26 14.84
CA PRO A 68 3.05 16.15 15.27
C PRO A 68 2.41 15.65 16.58
N LYS A 69 1.88 16.58 17.38
CA LYS A 69 1.19 16.23 18.62
C LYS A 69 -0.18 15.62 18.30
N ARG A 70 -0.53 14.50 18.92
CA ARG A 70 -1.87 13.90 18.78
C ARG A 70 -2.85 14.50 19.78
N ILE A 71 -4.12 14.56 19.41
CA ILE A 71 -5.20 14.88 20.35
C ILE A 71 -5.49 13.68 21.27
N PRO A 72 -6.04 13.89 22.49
CA PRO A 72 -6.48 12.81 23.38
C PRO A 72 -7.44 11.83 22.70
N ILE A 73 -7.38 10.55 23.06
CA ILE A 73 -8.22 9.50 22.46
C ILE A 73 -9.70 9.82 22.61
N SER A 74 -10.11 10.39 23.75
CA SER A 74 -11.50 10.80 24.02
C SER A 74 -12.04 11.87 23.07
N MET A 75 -11.16 12.59 22.35
CA MET A 75 -11.53 13.61 21.37
C MET A 75 -11.48 13.10 19.93
N ARG A 76 -11.01 11.87 19.72
CA ARG A 76 -10.94 11.26 18.37
C ARG A 76 -12.28 10.62 18.02
N ASP A 77 -12.49 10.44 16.73
CA ASP A 77 -13.59 9.60 16.25
C ASP A 77 -13.47 8.19 16.88
N PRO A 78 -14.53 7.66 17.53
CA PRO A 78 -14.45 6.36 18.21
C PRO A 78 -14.28 5.21 17.22
N THR A 79 -14.78 5.36 16.00
CA THR A 79 -14.49 4.43 14.93
C THR A 79 -13.10 4.77 14.39
N ARG A 80 -12.27 3.77 14.05
CA ARG A 80 -10.94 4.01 13.43
C ARG A 80 -10.86 3.65 11.96
N MET A 81 -11.59 2.62 11.52
CA MET A 81 -11.63 2.20 10.13
C MET A 81 -13.07 1.93 9.68
N PRO A 82 -13.40 2.18 8.41
CA PRO A 82 -14.68 1.78 7.85
C PRO A 82 -14.68 0.26 7.60
N SER A 83 -15.86 -0.27 7.28
CA SER A 83 -16.07 -1.68 6.96
C SER A 83 -15.23 -2.13 5.75
N GLN A 84 -15.07 -3.44 5.58
CA GLN A 84 -14.33 -3.97 4.42
C GLN A 84 -14.99 -3.60 3.08
N VAL A 85 -16.32 -3.49 3.05
CA VAL A 85 -17.08 -3.09 1.86
C VAL A 85 -16.75 -1.64 1.48
N GLU A 86 -16.76 -0.73 2.46
CA GLU A 86 -16.40 0.67 2.24
C GLU A 86 -14.92 0.84 1.86
N GLN A 87 -14.01 0.07 2.48
CA GLN A 87 -12.61 0.03 2.08
C GLN A 87 -12.44 -0.35 0.61
N ASN A 88 -13.13 -1.40 0.16
CA ASN A 88 -13.09 -1.85 -1.23
C ASN A 88 -13.69 -0.81 -2.18
N ALA A 89 -14.78 -0.14 -1.79
CA ALA A 89 -15.37 0.94 -2.59
C ALA A 89 -14.38 2.10 -2.79
N ILE A 90 -13.57 2.44 -1.77
CA ILE A 90 -12.52 3.47 -1.88
C ILE A 90 -11.39 2.99 -2.81
N PHE A 91 -10.94 1.74 -2.70
CA PHE A 91 -9.92 1.19 -3.61
C PHE A 91 -10.37 1.22 -5.07
N LEU A 92 -11.64 0.88 -5.34
CA LEU A 92 -12.24 0.94 -6.67
C LEU A 92 -12.38 2.39 -7.18
N ARG A 93 -12.88 3.30 -6.32
CA ARG A 93 -12.98 4.74 -6.63
C ARG A 93 -11.64 5.33 -7.07
N ASP A 94 -10.56 4.85 -6.46
CA ASP A 94 -9.21 5.35 -6.68
C ASP A 94 -8.39 4.53 -7.71
N GLY A 95 -9.02 3.55 -8.37
CA GLY A 95 -8.41 2.74 -9.44
C GLY A 95 -7.27 1.84 -8.96
N TRP A 96 -7.33 1.39 -7.70
CA TRP A 96 -6.23 0.63 -7.07
C TRP A 96 -4.87 1.34 -7.19
N ARG A 97 -4.88 2.68 -7.13
CA ARG A 97 -3.68 3.51 -7.16
C ARG A 97 -3.56 4.37 -5.92
N CYS A 98 -2.32 4.52 -5.45
CA CYS A 98 -2.01 5.45 -4.38
C CYS A 98 -2.38 6.88 -4.84
N ARG A 99 -3.30 7.52 -4.15
CA ARG A 99 -3.77 8.86 -4.50
C ARG A 99 -2.72 9.93 -4.29
N PHE A 100 -1.72 9.69 -3.45
CA PHE A 100 -0.56 10.59 -3.29
C PHE A 100 0.45 10.46 -4.42
N CYS A 101 1.08 9.29 -4.59
CA CYS A 101 2.21 9.12 -5.50
C CYS A 101 1.88 8.45 -6.84
N GLY A 102 0.64 8.01 -7.06
CA GLY A 102 0.16 7.45 -8.33
C GLY A 102 0.51 5.99 -8.59
N ILE A 103 1.35 5.36 -7.76
CA ILE A 103 1.73 3.95 -7.98
C ILE A 103 0.53 3.01 -7.85
N LYS A 104 0.58 1.92 -8.59
CA LYS A 104 -0.30 0.77 -8.43
C LYS A 104 -0.17 0.20 -7.02
N VAL A 105 -1.29 -0.10 -6.37
CA VAL A 105 -1.33 -0.83 -5.10
C VAL A 105 -2.00 -2.18 -5.27
N ILE A 106 -1.59 -3.14 -4.45
CA ILE A 106 -2.11 -4.51 -4.45
C ILE A 106 -3.04 -4.73 -3.27
N SER A 107 -4.07 -5.54 -3.45
CA SER A 107 -4.97 -6.00 -2.40
C SER A 107 -4.20 -6.67 -1.27
N LYS A 108 -4.53 -6.34 -0.03
CA LYS A 108 -3.97 -7.01 1.16
C LYS A 108 -4.17 -8.54 1.10
N ARG A 109 -5.30 -8.99 0.53
CA ARG A 109 -5.59 -10.42 0.37
C ARG A 109 -4.72 -11.06 -0.72
N ALA A 110 -4.54 -10.40 -1.86
CA ALA A 110 -3.63 -10.85 -2.91
C ALA A 110 -2.18 -10.95 -2.39
N ARG A 111 -1.73 -9.94 -1.63
CA ARG A 111 -0.44 -9.96 -0.93
C ARG A 111 -0.30 -11.19 -0.02
N THR A 112 -1.34 -11.51 0.76
CA THR A 112 -1.33 -12.70 1.63
C THR A 112 -1.21 -13.99 0.83
N ILE A 113 -1.93 -14.11 -0.28
CA ILE A 113 -1.82 -15.28 -1.18
C ILE A 113 -0.39 -15.43 -1.70
N PHE A 114 0.20 -14.38 -2.27
CA PHE A 114 1.58 -14.41 -2.75
C PHE A 114 2.61 -14.70 -1.64
N SER A 115 2.40 -14.15 -0.44
CA SER A 115 3.27 -14.44 0.71
C SER A 115 3.22 -15.92 1.10
N ASN A 116 2.04 -16.54 1.02
CA ASN A 116 1.87 -17.97 1.29
C ASN A 116 2.47 -18.84 0.18
N VAL A 117 2.32 -18.46 -1.09
CA VAL A 117 2.93 -19.15 -2.25
C VAL A 117 4.45 -19.22 -2.08
N LEU A 118 5.08 -18.11 -1.70
CA LEU A 118 6.52 -18.06 -1.45
C LEU A 118 6.99 -18.80 -0.18
N LYS A 119 6.06 -19.30 0.65
CA LYS A 119 6.34 -19.83 2.00
C LYS A 119 7.23 -18.88 2.81
N ILE A 120 7.07 -17.56 2.64
CA ILE A 120 7.85 -16.58 3.41
C ILE A 120 7.52 -16.77 4.89
N GLU A 121 8.55 -16.97 5.73
CA GLU A 121 8.38 -17.04 7.18
C GLU A 121 7.65 -15.79 7.70
N ARG A 122 6.55 -16.03 8.41
CA ARG A 122 5.67 -14.97 8.95
C ARG A 122 6.15 -14.43 10.29
N HIS A 123 7.19 -15.02 10.88
CA HIS A 123 7.66 -14.70 12.22
C HIS A 123 8.57 -13.47 12.22
N TRP A 124 8.25 -12.52 13.10
CA TRP A 124 8.92 -11.24 13.29
C TRP A 124 10.29 -11.39 13.98
N THR A 125 11.21 -12.14 13.38
CA THR A 125 12.51 -12.42 14.03
C THR A 125 13.60 -11.41 13.68
N SER A 126 13.43 -10.57 12.64
CA SER A 126 14.39 -9.50 12.34
C SER A 126 13.86 -8.44 11.37
N ILE A 127 14.06 -7.17 11.72
CA ILE A 127 13.91 -6.00 10.83
C ILE A 127 14.80 -6.09 9.57
N LYS A 128 15.81 -6.98 9.56
CA LYS A 128 16.76 -7.16 8.44
C LYS A 128 16.40 -8.31 7.48
N LEU A 129 15.48 -9.21 7.83
CA LEU A 129 14.99 -10.30 6.96
C LEU A 129 13.79 -9.85 6.12
N GLN A 130 13.88 -8.64 5.53
CA GLN A 130 12.70 -7.97 5.00
C GLN A 130 12.08 -8.76 3.83
N ARG A 131 10.83 -9.15 4.08
CA ARG A 131 9.72 -9.32 3.14
C ARG A 131 10.03 -8.82 1.73
N ASN A 132 9.59 -9.57 0.73
CA ASN A 132 9.55 -9.11 -0.66
C ASN A 132 9.13 -7.63 -0.72
N SER A 133 10.06 -6.78 -1.16
CA SER A 133 9.98 -5.32 -1.02
C SER A 133 8.76 -4.77 -1.76
N ALA A 134 8.43 -5.35 -2.91
CA ALA A 134 7.24 -5.02 -3.69
C ALA A 134 5.94 -5.39 -2.99
N LEU A 135 5.82 -6.63 -2.47
CA LEU A 135 4.62 -7.07 -1.74
C LEU A 135 4.31 -6.12 -0.58
N TYR A 136 5.34 -5.55 0.04
CA TYR A 136 5.19 -4.59 1.11
C TYR A 136 4.91 -3.16 0.63
N ALA A 137 5.77 -2.59 -0.21
CA ALA A 137 5.68 -1.19 -0.64
C ALA A 137 4.41 -0.91 -1.44
N LEU A 138 3.96 -1.87 -2.25
CA LEU A 138 2.74 -1.78 -3.05
C LEU A 138 1.48 -2.17 -2.27
N ALA A 139 1.59 -2.58 -1.00
CA ALA A 139 0.41 -2.96 -0.23
C ALA A 139 -0.57 -1.78 -0.12
N SER A 140 -1.82 -2.02 -0.49
CA SER A 140 -2.92 -1.06 -0.31
C SER A 140 -3.17 -0.77 1.17
N SER A 141 -3.44 0.51 1.46
CA SER A 141 -4.00 0.99 2.71
C SER A 141 -4.99 2.09 2.44
N LEU A 142 -5.90 2.31 3.38
CA LEU A 142 -6.59 3.59 3.46
C LEU A 142 -5.71 4.57 4.24
N ASP A 143 -5.77 5.83 3.82
CA ASP A 143 -5.20 6.96 4.54
C ASP A 143 -6.24 8.07 4.71
N HIS A 144 -6.16 8.76 5.84
CA HIS A 144 -7.06 9.86 6.19
C HIS A 144 -6.50 11.19 5.67
N ILE A 145 -7.23 11.98 4.89
CA ILE A 145 -6.74 13.31 4.44
C ILE A 145 -6.34 14.18 5.63
N GLU A 146 -7.28 14.37 6.57
CA GLU A 146 -7.01 14.88 7.90
C GLU A 146 -6.75 13.68 8.84
N PRO A 147 -5.56 13.54 9.43
CA PRO A 147 -5.24 12.37 10.25
C PRO A 147 -6.18 12.16 11.43
N HIS A 148 -6.57 10.91 11.68
CA HIS A 148 -7.40 10.54 12.84
C HIS A 148 -6.81 11.00 14.18
N GLY A 149 -5.49 10.88 14.34
CA GLY A 149 -4.77 11.36 15.53
C GLY A 149 -4.77 12.88 15.72
N ARG A 150 -5.23 13.63 14.71
CA ARG A 150 -5.33 15.09 14.67
C ARG A 150 -6.79 15.58 14.67
N GLY A 151 -7.76 14.66 14.76
CA GLY A 151 -9.19 14.98 14.81
C GLY A 151 -9.97 14.65 13.53
N GLY A 152 -9.29 14.11 12.51
CA GLY A 152 -9.93 13.63 11.30
C GLY A 152 -10.99 12.56 11.56
N LYS A 153 -12.11 12.66 10.85
CA LYS A 153 -13.28 11.79 10.98
C LYS A 153 -13.20 10.57 10.06
N ASN A 154 -13.96 9.52 10.39
CA ASN A 154 -14.08 8.35 9.54
C ASN A 154 -15.23 8.45 8.55
N GLU A 155 -15.09 9.39 7.65
CA GLU A 155 -16.03 9.60 6.55
C GLU A 155 -15.35 9.32 5.22
N GLN A 156 -16.13 8.92 4.22
CA GLN A 156 -15.60 8.55 2.90
C GLN A 156 -14.81 9.70 2.23
N SER A 157 -15.21 10.95 2.46
CA SER A 157 -14.53 12.17 2.02
C SER A 157 -13.16 12.35 2.65
N ASN A 158 -12.92 11.79 3.84
CA ASN A 158 -11.64 11.85 4.51
C ASN A 158 -10.75 10.66 4.15
N PHE A 159 -11.19 9.70 3.33
CA PHE A 159 -10.37 8.56 2.96
C PHE A 159 -9.85 8.60 1.53
N VAL A 160 -8.62 8.16 1.35
CA VAL A 160 -8.01 7.85 0.06
C VAL A 160 -7.24 6.54 0.11
N THR A 161 -7.11 5.90 -1.05
CA THR A 161 -6.17 4.82 -1.27
C THR A 161 -4.75 5.34 -1.20
N ALA A 162 -3.92 4.70 -0.39
CA ALA A 162 -2.50 4.99 -0.27
C ALA A 162 -1.69 3.69 -0.34
N CYS A 163 -0.48 3.79 -0.89
CA CYS A 163 0.50 2.72 -0.73
C CYS A 163 1.06 2.72 0.69
N TYR A 164 1.71 1.63 1.07
CA TYR A 164 2.36 1.50 2.37
C TYR A 164 3.27 2.70 2.68
N CYS A 165 4.13 3.08 1.74
CA CYS A 165 5.10 4.14 1.97
C CYS A 165 4.43 5.50 2.24
N CYS A 166 3.41 5.86 1.47
CA CYS A 166 2.74 7.17 1.64
C CYS A 166 1.94 7.24 2.94
N GLN A 167 1.18 6.18 3.28
CA GLN A 167 0.42 6.15 4.53
C GLN A 167 1.37 6.23 5.73
N PHE A 168 2.29 5.26 5.87
CA PHE A 168 3.14 5.20 7.06
C PHE A 168 4.22 6.28 7.10
N GLY A 169 4.66 6.80 5.96
CA GLY A 169 5.59 7.91 5.91
C GLY A 169 4.96 9.26 6.22
N ARG A 170 3.67 9.45 5.91
CA ARG A 170 2.94 10.66 6.31
C ARG A 170 2.51 10.60 7.76
N GLY A 171 2.01 9.45 8.20
CA GLY A 171 1.53 9.27 9.58
C GLY A 171 0.48 10.32 9.95
N ASP A 172 0.72 11.04 11.05
CA ASP A 172 -0.22 12.05 11.56
C ASP A 172 0.06 13.47 11.08
N PHE A 173 0.89 13.66 10.06
CA PHE A 173 1.06 15.00 9.48
C PHE A 173 -0.14 15.38 8.61
N THR A 174 -0.66 16.57 8.83
CA THR A 174 -1.61 17.21 7.92
C THR A 174 -0.94 17.49 6.58
N LEU A 175 -1.74 17.60 5.52
CA LEU A 175 -1.24 17.93 4.19
C LEU A 175 -0.44 19.24 4.15
N ALA A 176 -0.89 20.24 4.90
CA ALA A 176 -0.21 21.53 5.02
C ALA A 176 1.17 21.41 5.68
N GLU A 177 1.28 20.64 6.78
CA GLU A 177 2.56 20.46 7.51
C GLU A 177 3.66 19.83 6.65
N ILE A 178 3.30 18.99 5.67
CA ILE A 178 4.24 18.31 4.77
C ILE A 178 4.21 18.86 3.34
N GLU A 179 3.49 19.97 3.14
CA GLU A 179 3.32 20.69 1.87
C GLU A 179 2.82 19.83 0.71
N VAL A 180 1.98 18.83 0.98
CA VAL A 180 1.39 17.95 -0.03
C VAL A 180 0.03 18.48 -0.46
N LEU A 181 -0.24 18.49 -1.77
CA LEU A 181 -1.55 18.85 -2.33
C LEU A 181 -2.62 17.85 -1.91
N ASN A 182 -3.87 18.31 -1.71
CA ASN A 182 -4.98 17.41 -1.48
C ASN A 182 -5.15 16.46 -2.68
N PRO A 183 -4.98 15.14 -2.49
CA PRO A 183 -5.06 14.20 -3.59
C PRO A 183 -6.48 14.04 -4.15
N LEU A 184 -7.52 14.53 -3.45
CA LEU A 184 -8.90 14.55 -3.94
C LEU A 184 -9.15 15.67 -4.97
N ASP A 185 -8.28 16.68 -5.07
CA ASP A 185 -8.44 17.80 -6.01
C ASP A 185 -8.15 17.42 -7.48
N ARG A 186 -7.62 16.22 -7.71
CA ARG A 186 -7.34 15.68 -9.05
C ARG A 186 -8.20 14.45 -9.29
N MET A 187 -8.53 14.15 -10.53
CA MET A 187 -9.27 12.91 -10.84
C MET A 187 -8.45 11.65 -10.50
N PRO A 188 -9.11 10.54 -10.12
CA PRO A 188 -8.45 9.24 -10.06
C PRO A 188 -8.04 8.75 -11.45
N ILE A 189 -6.95 8.00 -11.48
CA ILE A 189 -6.53 7.27 -12.68
C ILE A 189 -7.21 5.92 -12.59
N ILE A 190 -8.15 5.67 -13.50
CA ILE A 190 -8.88 4.41 -13.60
C ILE A 190 -8.45 3.73 -14.90
N ASP A 191 -7.75 2.61 -14.78
CA ASP A 191 -7.32 1.73 -15.86
C ASP A 191 -7.74 0.28 -15.54
N ASP A 192 -7.15 -0.70 -16.23
CA ASP A 192 -7.40 -2.13 -16.04
C ASP A 192 -6.74 -2.73 -14.78
N TRP A 193 -6.05 -1.91 -13.97
CA TRP A 193 -5.41 -2.38 -12.75
C TRP A 193 -6.45 -2.77 -11.68
N ASP A 194 -6.60 -4.07 -11.45
CA ASP A 194 -7.59 -4.66 -10.54
C ASP A 194 -7.09 -4.83 -9.09
N GLY A 195 -5.91 -4.28 -8.77
CA GLY A 195 -5.24 -4.51 -7.49
C GLY A 195 -4.86 -5.97 -7.24
N LEU A 196 -4.74 -6.76 -8.30
CA LEU A 196 -4.51 -8.20 -8.29
C LEU A 196 -5.64 -8.98 -7.60
N THR A 197 -6.86 -8.43 -7.56
CA THR A 197 -7.99 -9.09 -6.88
C THR A 197 -8.49 -10.34 -7.62
N ARG A 198 -8.17 -10.51 -8.90
CA ARG A 198 -8.44 -11.76 -9.63
C ARG A 198 -7.84 -13.00 -8.98
N VAL A 199 -6.72 -12.90 -8.26
CA VAL A 199 -6.13 -14.07 -7.57
C VAL A 199 -6.95 -14.52 -6.36
N LEU A 200 -7.96 -13.75 -5.92
CA LEU A 200 -8.79 -14.13 -4.77
C LEU A 200 -9.68 -15.35 -5.04
N GLN A 201 -9.87 -15.73 -6.30
CA GLN A 201 -10.52 -16.99 -6.69
C GLN A 201 -9.63 -18.21 -6.44
N TRP A 202 -8.33 -18.00 -6.19
CA TRP A 202 -7.40 -19.08 -5.89
C TRP A 202 -7.66 -19.60 -4.47
N SER A 203 -8.08 -20.87 -4.38
CA SER A 203 -8.26 -21.60 -3.12
C SER A 203 -7.16 -22.65 -2.97
N PRO A 204 -6.41 -22.68 -1.85
CA PRO A 204 -5.42 -23.73 -1.59
C PRO A 204 -6.04 -25.12 -1.34
N ASN A 205 -7.37 -25.24 -1.22
CA ASN A 205 -8.08 -26.48 -0.84
C ASN A 205 -8.83 -27.15 -2.00
N ILE A 206 -8.24 -27.25 -3.19
CA ILE A 206 -8.66 -28.25 -4.20
C ILE A 206 -7.58 -29.32 -4.24
N VAL A 207 -7.56 -30.16 -3.20
CA VAL A 207 -7.15 -31.55 -3.36
C VAL A 207 -8.39 -32.24 -3.95
N LEU A 208 -8.35 -32.53 -5.24
CA LEU A 208 -9.27 -33.51 -5.82
C LEU A 208 -8.89 -34.86 -5.21
N SER A 209 -9.44 -35.19 -4.04
CA SER A 209 -9.76 -36.58 -3.76
C SER A 209 -10.97 -36.93 -4.61
N MET A 210 -10.82 -38.05 -5.32
CA MET A 210 -11.78 -38.72 -6.21
C MET A 210 -13.26 -38.48 -5.88
#